data_AF-A0A535ZXA7-F1
#
_entry.id   AF-A0A535ZXA7-F1
#
_cell.length_a   1.000
_cell.length_b   1.000
_cell.length_c   1.000
_cell.angle_alpha   90.00
_cell.angle_beta   90.00
_cell.angle_gamma   90.00
#
_symmetry.space_group_name_H-M   'P 1'
#
loop_
_entity.id
_entity.type
_entity.pdbx_description
1 polymer ?
#
loop_
_entity_poly.entity_id
_entity_poly.type
_entity_poly.pdbx_seq_one_letter_code
_entity_poly.pdbx_strand_id
1 'polypeptide(L)'
;QGGTEDTVLAALSWLSRLKVEVVNLSLGGPGDPHDPLSREVDALTAEGILVCVAAGNSGPGPSTIGSPGCAAGAITVGAIDKHRRVTDYSSRGPVAGLRAHKPDVVAVGGGTTPRAACHYGVGVASARARALDADRCTVPDRYVRMSGTSMATPHVTGVCALLLQASRSTNRADSRVARARAVRRALIQSADDLGLAADVAGAGVVDAAKALKALASRRSPAVPTMSSSSPAMARSGIEPK
;
A
#
# COMPACT_ATOMS: atom_id res chain seq x y z
N GLN A 1 20.78 13.85 13.09
CA GLN A 1 20.05 13.20 14.18
C GLN A 1 18.66 12.88 13.65
N GLY A 2 18.18 11.64 13.83
CA GLY A 2 16.82 11.26 13.42
C GLY A 2 15.77 11.89 14.34
N GLY A 3 14.53 12.03 13.87
CA GLY A 3 13.42 12.46 14.73
C GLY A 3 13.05 11.40 15.75
N THR A 4 12.49 11.81 16.89
CA THR A 4 11.97 10.89 17.92
C THR A 4 10.59 10.36 17.53
N GLU A 5 10.17 9.23 18.11
CA GLU A 5 8.81 8.71 17.95
C GLU A 5 7.75 9.76 18.31
N ASP A 6 7.97 10.51 19.40
CA ASP A 6 7.11 11.64 19.81
C ASP A 6 6.97 12.70 18.71
N THR A 7 8.05 12.98 17.98
CA THR A 7 8.00 13.94 16.86
C THR A 7 7.14 13.41 15.72
N VAL A 8 7.21 12.10 15.45
CA VAL A 8 6.40 11.45 14.42
C VAL A 8 4.92 11.44 14.84
N LEU A 9 4.62 11.07 16.09
CA LEU A 9 3.27 11.10 16.64
C LEU A 9 2.66 12.51 16.59
N ALA A 10 3.42 13.53 16.99
CA ALA A 10 2.98 14.92 16.91
C ALA A 10 2.67 15.33 15.46
N ALA A 11 3.49 14.91 14.49
CA ALA A 11 3.24 15.15 13.08
C ALA A 11 1.98 14.43 12.57
N LEU A 12 1.78 13.16 12.94
CA LEU A 12 0.58 12.39 12.57
C LEU A 12 -0.71 13.00 13.13
N SER A 13 -0.70 13.38 14.41
CA SER A 13 -1.81 14.08 15.05
C SER A 13 -2.10 15.44 14.39
N TRP A 14 -1.08 16.12 13.87
CA TRP A 14 -1.26 17.35 13.10
C TRP A 14 -1.85 17.10 11.71
N LEU A 15 -1.46 16.01 11.04
CA LEU A 15 -1.94 15.67 9.69
C LEU A 15 -3.45 15.40 9.64
N SER A 16 -4.05 14.79 10.68
CA SER A 16 -5.50 14.58 10.74
C SER A 16 -6.27 15.89 10.58
N ARG A 17 -5.72 17.00 11.09
CA ARG A 17 -6.31 18.35 11.00
C ARG A 17 -6.18 19.01 9.63
N LEU A 18 -5.29 18.53 8.77
CA LEU A 18 -4.97 19.16 7.47
C LEU A 18 -5.72 18.58 6.26
N LYS A 19 -6.66 17.65 6.48
CA LYS A 19 -7.41 16.98 5.40
C LYS A 19 -6.52 16.20 4.40
N VAL A 20 -5.35 15.70 4.81
CA VAL A 20 -4.49 14.88 3.93
C VAL A 20 -5.09 13.49 3.68
N GLU A 21 -5.04 12.97 2.47
CA GLU A 21 -5.68 11.66 2.18
C GLU A 21 -4.71 10.48 2.14
N VAL A 22 -3.42 10.74 2.03
CA VAL A 22 -2.37 9.73 2.00
C VAL A 22 -1.14 10.21 2.75
N VAL A 23 -0.52 9.32 3.52
CA VAL A 23 0.69 9.56 4.32
C VAL A 23 1.73 8.52 3.97
N ASN A 24 2.98 8.97 3.79
CA ASN A 24 4.14 8.10 3.60
C ASN A 24 4.99 8.09 4.87
N LEU A 25 5.17 6.91 5.47
CA LEU A 25 6.09 6.67 6.57
C LEU A 25 7.21 5.75 6.09
N SER A 26 8.27 6.35 5.53
CA SER A 26 9.52 5.66 5.15
C SER A 26 10.44 5.42 6.37
N LEU A 27 9.84 5.06 7.51
CA LEU A 27 10.48 4.90 8.82
C LEU A 27 9.88 3.70 9.54
N GLY A 28 10.55 3.26 10.59
CA GLY A 28 10.07 2.22 11.49
C GLY A 28 11.15 1.78 12.47
N GLY A 29 10.76 0.95 13.42
CA GLY A 29 11.62 0.40 14.45
C GLY A 29 11.01 -0.81 15.13
N PRO A 30 11.64 -1.31 16.21
CA PRO A 30 11.03 -2.32 17.07
C PRO A 30 9.69 -1.82 17.63
N GLY A 31 8.71 -2.70 17.75
CA GLY A 31 7.39 -2.39 18.31
C GLY A 31 6.35 -3.42 17.91
N ASP A 32 5.12 -3.22 18.35
CA ASP A 32 4.02 -4.18 18.20
C ASP A 32 2.71 -3.45 17.81
N PRO A 33 1.70 -4.15 17.26
CA PRO A 33 0.50 -3.51 16.74
C PRO A 33 -0.30 -2.64 17.73
N HIS A 34 -0.01 -2.73 19.03
CA HIS A 34 -0.65 -1.97 20.08
C HIS A 34 0.22 -0.83 20.64
N ASP A 35 1.40 -0.57 20.08
CA ASP A 35 2.22 0.59 20.44
C ASP A 35 1.53 1.91 20.00
N PRO A 36 1.90 3.06 20.60
CA PRO A 36 1.26 4.34 20.30
C PRO A 36 1.29 4.72 18.82
N LEU A 37 2.41 4.50 18.13
CA LEU A 37 2.56 4.84 16.72
C LEU A 37 1.72 3.94 15.83
N SER A 38 1.67 2.64 16.12
CA SER A 38 0.79 1.68 15.43
C SER A 38 -0.69 2.02 15.61
N ARG A 39 -1.11 2.38 16.83
CA ARG A 39 -2.49 2.83 17.11
C ARG A 39 -2.86 4.12 16.40
N GLU A 40 -1.93 5.07 16.31
CA GLU A 40 -2.16 6.32 15.58
C GLU A 40 -2.32 6.06 14.07
N VAL A 41 -1.51 5.15 13.50
CA VAL A 41 -1.71 4.70 12.11
C VAL A 41 -3.10 4.11 11.92
N ASP A 42 -3.54 3.23 12.82
CA ASP A 42 -4.87 2.63 12.76
C ASP A 42 -5.99 3.69 12.88
N ALA A 43 -5.84 4.67 13.79
CA ALA A 43 -6.79 5.77 13.95
C ALA A 43 -6.92 6.62 12.67
N LEU A 44 -5.80 7.01 12.05
CA LEU A 44 -5.81 7.76 10.79
C LEU A 44 -6.48 6.96 9.67
N THR A 45 -6.22 5.65 9.60
CA THR A 45 -6.84 4.80 8.58
C THR A 45 -8.35 4.64 8.78
N ALA A 46 -8.81 4.64 10.04
CA ALA A 46 -10.24 4.63 10.36
C ALA A 46 -10.95 5.91 9.89
N GLU A 47 -10.25 7.05 9.86
CA GLU A 47 -10.73 8.33 9.31
C GLU A 47 -10.66 8.42 7.77
N GLY A 48 -10.16 7.37 7.10
CA GLY A 48 -10.05 7.32 5.65
C GLY A 48 -8.78 7.98 5.11
N ILE A 49 -7.70 8.00 5.90
CA ILE A 49 -6.36 8.36 5.44
C ILE A 49 -5.61 7.07 5.10
N LEU A 50 -5.08 6.98 3.88
CA LEU A 50 -4.21 5.86 3.50
C LEU A 50 -2.82 6.07 4.08
N VAL A 51 -2.37 5.20 4.96
CA VAL A 51 -1.03 5.28 5.56
C VAL A 51 -0.16 4.18 4.98
N CYS A 52 0.80 4.56 4.13
CA CYS A 52 1.79 3.64 3.56
C CYS A 52 3.03 3.63 4.46
N VAL A 53 3.43 2.45 4.91
CA VAL A 53 4.53 2.28 5.89
C VAL A 53 5.57 1.32 5.34
N ALA A 54 6.85 1.64 5.50
CA ALA A 54 7.94 0.72 5.17
C ALA A 54 7.84 -0.56 6.03
N ALA A 55 8.01 -1.74 5.42
CA ALA A 55 8.01 -3.00 6.17
C ALA A 55 9.19 -3.11 7.16
N GLY A 56 10.30 -2.42 6.87
CA GLY A 56 11.56 -2.54 7.60
C GLY A 56 12.66 -3.18 6.74
N ASN A 57 13.90 -3.06 7.21
CA ASN A 57 15.09 -3.57 6.52
C ASN A 57 15.81 -4.67 7.34
N SER A 58 15.04 -5.45 8.12
CA SER A 58 15.55 -6.46 9.06
C SER A 58 15.30 -7.90 8.61
N GLY A 59 14.94 -8.11 7.34
CA GLY A 59 14.86 -9.44 6.74
C GLY A 59 16.23 -10.15 6.63
N PRO A 60 16.28 -11.38 6.11
CA PRO A 60 15.18 -12.15 5.50
C PRO A 60 14.45 -13.08 6.48
N GLY A 61 14.74 -12.98 7.78
CA GLY A 61 14.08 -13.80 8.80
C GLY A 61 12.58 -13.49 8.91
N PRO A 62 11.75 -14.47 9.32
CA PRO A 62 10.34 -14.24 9.61
C PRO A 62 10.17 -13.33 10.83
N SER A 63 8.99 -12.73 10.97
CA SER A 63 8.62 -11.91 12.13
C SER A 63 9.53 -10.70 12.38
N THR A 64 9.95 -10.04 11.31
CA THR A 64 10.87 -8.89 11.32
C THR A 64 10.19 -7.56 10.99
N ILE A 65 8.86 -7.56 10.86
CA ILE A 65 8.04 -6.36 10.68
C ILE A 65 7.67 -5.80 12.06
N GLY A 66 8.15 -4.59 12.36
CA GLY A 66 7.88 -3.86 13.61
C GLY A 66 6.99 -2.65 13.41
N SER A 67 7.06 -1.70 14.34
CA SER A 67 6.23 -0.48 14.33
C SER A 67 6.70 0.56 13.30
N PRO A 68 5.78 1.29 12.64
CA PRO A 68 4.33 1.08 12.59
C PRO A 68 3.89 0.16 11.44
N GLY A 69 4.83 -0.55 10.82
CA GLY A 69 4.53 -1.46 9.70
C GLY A 69 3.67 -2.66 10.11
N CYS A 70 3.62 -2.98 11.40
CA CYS A 70 2.79 -4.03 11.96
C CYS A 70 1.32 -3.61 12.23
N ALA A 71 1.00 -2.31 12.15
CA ALA A 71 -0.35 -1.80 12.34
C ALA A 71 -1.35 -2.41 11.33
N ALA A 72 -2.58 -2.69 11.79
CA ALA A 72 -3.57 -3.42 10.99
C ALA A 72 -4.06 -2.60 9.78
N GLY A 73 -4.24 -1.30 9.98
CA GLY A 73 -4.69 -0.34 8.98
C GLY A 73 -3.59 0.09 7.99
N ALA A 74 -2.32 -0.10 8.35
CA ALA A 74 -1.20 0.24 7.47
C ALA A 74 -1.30 -0.48 6.12
N ILE A 75 -0.83 0.19 5.07
CA ILE A 75 -0.40 -0.44 3.82
C ILE A 75 1.10 -0.64 3.97
N THR A 76 1.50 -1.83 4.41
CA THR A 76 2.89 -2.16 4.71
C THR A 76 3.59 -2.59 3.42
N VAL A 77 4.70 -1.93 3.10
CA VAL A 77 5.36 -2.04 1.80
C VAL A 77 6.73 -2.70 1.94
N GLY A 78 6.87 -3.90 1.36
CA GLY A 78 8.16 -4.57 1.20
C GLY A 78 8.90 -4.13 -0.06
N ALA A 79 10.15 -4.58 -0.21
CA ALA A 79 11.03 -4.16 -1.30
C ALA A 79 11.39 -5.29 -2.26
N ILE A 80 11.31 -5.01 -3.56
CA ILE A 80 11.89 -5.81 -4.63
C ILE A 80 13.02 -5.06 -5.35
N ASP A 81 13.90 -5.82 -5.97
CA ASP A 81 14.90 -5.31 -6.91
C ASP A 81 14.32 -5.14 -8.33
N LYS A 82 15.14 -4.61 -9.26
CA LYS A 82 14.76 -4.41 -10.67
C LYS A 82 14.46 -5.71 -11.43
N HIS A 83 14.82 -6.86 -10.87
CA HIS A 83 14.54 -8.19 -11.42
C HIS A 83 13.30 -8.82 -10.78
N ARG A 84 12.53 -8.04 -10.01
CA ARG A 84 11.31 -8.47 -9.31
C ARG A 84 11.55 -9.54 -8.26
N ARG A 85 12.76 -9.58 -7.68
CA ARG A 85 13.07 -10.46 -6.56
C ARG A 85 12.92 -9.68 -5.26
N VAL A 86 12.25 -10.25 -4.27
CA VAL A 86 12.16 -9.65 -2.93
C VAL A 86 13.58 -9.57 -2.37
N THR A 87 13.99 -8.37 -1.96
CA THR A 87 15.34 -8.13 -1.46
C THR A 87 15.53 -8.79 -0.09
N ASP A 88 16.71 -9.33 0.19
CA ASP A 88 16.99 -10.02 1.45
C ASP A 88 16.74 -9.15 2.68
N TYR A 89 17.05 -7.84 2.60
CA TYR A 89 16.80 -6.92 3.71
C TYR A 89 15.31 -6.68 3.97
N SER A 90 14.40 -6.91 3.01
CA SER A 90 12.98 -6.59 3.20
C SER A 90 12.43 -7.42 4.35
N SER A 91 11.97 -6.75 5.41
CA SER A 91 11.34 -7.40 6.55
C SER A 91 10.12 -8.22 6.11
N ARG A 92 9.88 -9.30 6.85
CA ARG A 92 8.89 -10.34 6.52
C ARG A 92 7.98 -10.60 7.72
N GLY A 93 6.75 -10.98 7.41
CA GLY A 93 5.79 -11.46 8.38
C GLY A 93 6.12 -12.87 8.89
N PRO A 94 5.19 -13.47 9.64
CA PRO A 94 3.97 -12.85 10.15
C PRO A 94 4.30 -11.73 11.14
N VAL A 95 3.34 -10.86 11.45
CA VAL A 95 3.54 -9.89 12.54
C VAL A 95 3.76 -10.66 13.85
N ALA A 96 4.84 -10.35 14.56
CA ALA A 96 5.17 -11.05 15.80
C ALA A 96 4.00 -11.02 16.80
N GLY A 97 3.62 -12.19 17.33
CA GLY A 97 2.52 -12.30 18.29
C GLY A 97 1.10 -12.26 17.69
N LEU A 98 0.94 -12.07 16.38
CA LEU A 98 -0.36 -12.08 15.70
C LEU A 98 -0.40 -13.05 14.51
N ARG A 99 -1.59 -13.57 14.20
CA ARG A 99 -1.86 -14.30 12.95
C ARG A 99 -2.18 -13.32 11.81
N ALA A 100 -1.34 -12.29 11.64
CA ALA A 100 -1.51 -11.26 10.63
C ALA A 100 -0.35 -11.30 9.62
N HIS A 101 -0.69 -11.45 8.33
CA HIS A 101 0.28 -11.46 7.25
C HIS A 101 0.63 -10.02 6.86
N LYS A 102 1.94 -9.76 6.78
CA LYS A 102 2.53 -8.52 6.27
C LYS A 102 3.84 -8.90 5.53
N PRO A 103 4.31 -8.12 4.54
CA PRO A 103 3.75 -6.85 4.04
C PRO A 103 2.41 -7.04 3.29
N ASP A 104 1.71 -5.96 2.97
CA ASP A 104 0.49 -6.02 2.14
C ASP A 104 0.83 -6.15 0.65
N VAL A 105 1.88 -5.45 0.21
CA VAL A 105 2.38 -5.43 -1.17
C VAL A 105 3.90 -5.18 -1.17
N VAL A 106 4.54 -5.42 -2.31
CA VAL A 106 5.93 -5.03 -2.55
C VAL A 106 6.03 -4.03 -3.71
N ALA A 107 7.06 -3.19 -3.68
CA ALA A 107 7.39 -2.26 -4.75
C ALA A 107 8.90 -2.14 -4.93
N VAL A 108 9.33 -1.45 -5.98
CA VAL A 108 10.76 -1.25 -6.28
C VAL A 108 11.41 -0.47 -5.15
N GLY A 109 12.24 -1.18 -4.37
CA GLY A 109 12.99 -0.61 -3.25
C GLY A 109 14.50 -0.59 -3.49
N GLY A 110 14.96 -1.08 -4.65
CA GLY A 110 16.37 -1.13 -5.01
C GLY A 110 17.00 -2.49 -4.70
N GLY A 111 18.32 -2.51 -4.60
CA GLY A 111 19.07 -3.71 -4.24
C GLY A 111 20.52 -3.37 -3.94
N THR A 112 21.22 -4.29 -3.30
CA THR A 112 22.65 -4.17 -3.05
C THR A 112 23.43 -4.90 -4.13
N THR A 113 24.62 -4.40 -4.46
CA THR A 113 25.50 -5.07 -5.41
C THR A 113 26.91 -5.02 -4.85
N PRO A 114 27.42 -6.13 -4.26
CA PRO A 114 28.70 -6.13 -3.56
C PRO A 114 29.90 -5.64 -4.39
N ARG A 115 29.83 -5.77 -5.71
CA ARG A 115 30.88 -5.38 -6.66
C ARG A 115 30.62 -4.07 -7.41
N ALA A 116 29.53 -3.36 -7.10
CA ALA A 116 29.27 -2.08 -7.74
C ALA A 116 30.15 -0.97 -7.14
N ALA A 117 30.38 0.09 -7.93
CA ALA A 117 31.12 1.27 -7.47
C ALA A 117 30.52 1.92 -6.20
N CYS A 118 29.26 1.62 -5.90
CA CYS A 118 28.57 2.01 -4.69
C CYS A 118 27.73 0.83 -4.15
N HIS A 119 27.56 0.75 -2.83
CA HIS A 119 26.84 -0.34 -2.15
C HIS A 119 25.41 -0.56 -2.71
N TYR A 120 24.73 0.53 -3.05
CA TYR A 120 23.41 0.55 -3.67
C TYR A 120 23.47 0.57 -5.20
N GLY A 121 24.36 -0.21 -5.82
CA GLY A 121 24.60 -0.20 -7.27
C GLY A 121 23.32 -0.24 -8.13
N VAL A 122 22.33 -1.04 -7.73
CA VAL A 122 20.99 -1.13 -8.36
C VAL A 122 19.88 -0.49 -7.52
N GLY A 123 20.24 0.43 -6.63
CA GLY A 123 19.33 1.21 -5.82
C GLY A 123 18.48 2.17 -6.64
N VAL A 124 17.42 2.65 -6.01
CA VAL A 124 16.51 3.66 -6.58
C VAL A 124 17.22 5.01 -6.55
N ALA A 125 17.28 5.69 -7.69
CA ALA A 125 17.79 7.05 -7.78
C ALA A 125 16.73 8.04 -7.25
N SER A 126 17.11 8.83 -6.26
CA SER A 126 16.25 9.82 -5.60
C SER A 126 16.96 11.17 -5.48
N ALA A 127 16.19 12.24 -5.27
CA ALA A 127 16.74 13.57 -5.03
C ALA A 127 17.72 13.54 -3.85
N ARG A 128 18.90 14.11 -4.06
CA ARG A 128 20.01 14.10 -3.10
C ARG A 128 19.89 15.28 -2.15
N ALA A 129 19.84 14.98 -0.86
CA ALA A 129 20.02 16.01 0.16
C ALA A 129 21.49 16.44 0.22
N ARG A 130 21.74 17.70 0.59
CA ARG A 130 23.11 18.25 0.76
C ARG A 130 24.00 17.40 1.68
N ALA A 131 23.40 16.74 2.68
CA ALA A 131 24.12 15.84 3.59
C ALA A 131 24.78 14.63 2.89
N LEU A 132 24.35 14.30 1.66
CA LEU A 132 24.85 13.18 0.86
C LEU A 132 25.73 13.64 -0.31
N ASP A 133 26.25 14.88 -0.29
CA ASP A 133 27.00 15.44 -1.42
C ASP A 133 28.28 14.65 -1.78
N ALA A 134 28.90 14.00 -0.79
CA ALA A 134 30.09 13.18 -0.94
C ALA A 134 29.80 11.68 -1.08
N ASP A 135 28.52 11.27 -1.21
CA ASP A 135 28.15 9.86 -1.26
C ASP A 135 28.59 9.22 -2.59
N ARG A 136 29.26 8.05 -2.51
CA ARG A 136 29.75 7.28 -3.66
C ARG A 136 28.62 6.74 -4.55
N CYS A 137 27.39 6.72 -4.05
CA CYS A 137 26.17 6.39 -4.79
C CYS A 137 25.56 7.57 -5.55
N THR A 138 26.22 8.73 -5.58
CA THR A 138 25.79 9.86 -6.40
C THR A 138 25.68 9.44 -7.87
N VAL A 139 24.56 9.83 -8.50
CA VAL A 139 24.31 9.76 -9.95
C VAL A 139 24.19 11.22 -10.47
N PRO A 140 24.01 11.54 -11.77
CA PRO A 140 24.16 12.91 -12.30
C PRO A 140 23.61 14.02 -11.40
N ASP A 141 24.27 15.18 -11.40
CA ASP A 141 24.19 16.21 -10.34
C ASP A 141 22.78 16.39 -9.76
N ARG A 142 22.70 16.21 -8.43
CA ARG A 142 21.50 16.30 -7.55
C ARG A 142 20.77 14.99 -7.25
N TYR A 143 21.29 13.83 -7.66
CA TYR A 143 20.68 12.53 -7.35
C TYR A 143 21.63 11.57 -6.65
N VAL A 144 21.06 10.66 -5.86
CA VAL A 144 21.79 9.58 -5.18
C VAL A 144 20.98 8.28 -5.25
N ARG A 145 21.66 7.15 -5.41
CA ARG A 145 21.04 5.83 -5.31
C ARG A 145 21.00 5.36 -3.87
N MET A 146 19.84 4.87 -3.44
CA MET A 146 19.65 4.21 -2.15
C MET A 146 18.80 2.96 -2.32
N SER A 147 18.91 2.03 -1.37
CA SER A 147 18.08 0.84 -1.32
C SER A 147 17.42 0.71 0.05
N GLY A 148 16.17 0.27 0.07
CA GLY A 148 15.40 0.05 1.29
C GLY A 148 13.91 -0.01 1.03
N THR A 149 13.16 -0.56 1.99
CA THR A 149 11.69 -0.45 1.99
C THR A 149 11.25 1.02 2.04
N SER A 150 12.05 1.90 2.65
CA SER A 150 11.90 3.37 2.59
C SER A 150 11.82 3.95 1.17
N MET A 151 12.40 3.31 0.15
CA MET A 151 12.33 3.72 -1.26
C MET A 151 11.12 3.09 -1.98
N ALA A 152 10.65 1.94 -1.52
CA ALA A 152 9.46 1.26 -2.03
C ALA A 152 8.16 1.94 -1.55
N THR A 153 8.10 2.38 -0.28
CA THR A 153 6.92 3.04 0.30
C THR A 153 6.43 4.28 -0.46
N PRO A 154 7.29 5.23 -0.89
CA PRO A 154 6.83 6.40 -1.64
C PRO A 154 6.34 6.04 -3.04
N HIS A 155 6.82 4.95 -3.66
CA HIS A 155 6.23 4.44 -4.91
C HIS A 155 4.76 4.06 -4.70
N VAL A 156 4.46 3.26 -3.66
CA VAL A 156 3.09 2.85 -3.33
C VAL A 156 2.23 4.06 -2.92
N THR A 157 2.79 5.00 -2.18
CA THR A 157 2.12 6.25 -1.78
C THR A 157 1.69 7.06 -3.01
N GLY A 158 2.57 7.18 -4.01
CA GLY A 158 2.25 7.84 -5.29
C GLY A 158 1.11 7.14 -6.04
N VAL A 159 1.12 5.80 -6.08
CA VAL A 159 0.02 5.02 -6.68
C VAL A 159 -1.29 5.26 -5.93
N CYS A 160 -1.29 5.24 -4.60
CA CYS A 160 -2.46 5.58 -3.77
C CYS A 160 -3.00 6.98 -4.09
N ALA A 161 -2.14 7.99 -4.22
CA ALA A 161 -2.53 9.36 -4.56
C ALA A 161 -3.22 9.43 -5.93
N LEU A 162 -2.67 8.76 -6.95
CA LEU A 162 -3.28 8.69 -8.29
C LEU A 162 -4.63 7.99 -8.28
N LEU A 163 -4.75 6.88 -7.55
CA LEU A 163 -6.01 6.14 -7.41
C LEU A 163 -7.06 6.96 -6.65
N LEU A 164 -6.66 7.70 -5.61
CA LEU A 164 -7.54 8.64 -4.91
C LEU A 164 -8.05 9.73 -5.85
N GLN A 165 -7.18 10.32 -6.68
CA GLN A 165 -7.60 11.29 -7.70
C GLN A 165 -8.59 10.67 -8.70
N ALA A 166 -8.26 9.51 -9.25
CA ALA A 166 -9.12 8.82 -10.20
C ALA A 166 -10.49 8.45 -9.59
N SER A 167 -10.51 7.99 -8.34
CA SER A 167 -11.76 7.63 -7.65
C SER A 167 -12.77 8.79 -7.59
N ARG A 168 -12.31 10.05 -7.52
CA ARG A 168 -13.18 11.23 -7.51
C ARG A 168 -13.83 11.49 -8.87
N SER A 169 -13.09 11.28 -9.95
CA SER A 169 -13.61 11.44 -11.33
C SER A 169 -14.73 10.45 -11.66
N THR A 170 -14.86 9.36 -10.90
CA THR A 170 -15.94 8.38 -11.09
C THR A 170 -17.30 8.84 -10.51
N ASN A 171 -17.38 10.06 -9.97
CA ASN A 171 -18.59 10.75 -9.50
C ASN A 171 -19.45 9.95 -8.51
N ARG A 172 -18.83 9.09 -7.70
CA ARG A 172 -19.50 8.42 -6.59
C ARG A 172 -19.51 9.35 -5.38
N ALA A 173 -20.69 9.59 -4.82
CA ALA A 173 -20.84 10.23 -3.50
C ALA A 173 -20.36 9.29 -2.37
N ASP A 174 -19.12 8.80 -2.47
CA ASP A 174 -18.49 7.93 -1.49
C ASP A 174 -17.82 8.79 -0.41
N SER A 175 -18.08 8.45 0.86
CA SER A 175 -17.37 9.03 1.99
C SER A 175 -15.85 8.84 1.84
N ARG A 176 -15.05 9.72 2.48
CA ARG A 176 -13.58 9.62 2.48
C ARG A 176 -13.11 8.21 2.88
N VAL A 177 -13.74 7.64 3.90
CA VAL A 177 -13.47 6.27 4.38
C VAL A 177 -13.81 5.22 3.31
N ALA A 178 -14.98 5.31 2.67
CA ALA A 178 -15.36 4.37 1.62
C ALA A 178 -14.40 4.42 0.43
N ARG A 179 -13.96 5.62 0.05
CA ARG A 179 -12.97 5.86 -1.00
C ARG A 179 -11.61 5.27 -0.66
N ALA A 180 -11.08 5.58 0.53
CA ALA A 180 -9.81 5.02 1.00
C ALA A 180 -9.85 3.49 1.00
N ARG A 181 -10.92 2.88 1.53
CA ARG A 181 -11.12 1.42 1.49
C ARG A 181 -11.17 0.86 0.08
N ALA A 182 -11.80 1.57 -0.87
CA ALA A 182 -11.83 1.16 -2.28
C ALA A 182 -10.44 1.19 -2.91
N VAL A 183 -9.66 2.25 -2.67
CA VAL A 183 -8.28 2.37 -3.15
C VAL A 183 -7.39 1.29 -2.53
N ARG A 184 -7.42 1.09 -1.20
CA ARG A 184 -6.64 0.04 -0.52
C ARG A 184 -6.93 -1.35 -1.11
N ARG A 185 -8.21 -1.69 -1.31
CA ARG A 185 -8.58 -2.97 -1.92
C ARG A 185 -8.10 -3.10 -3.35
N ALA A 186 -8.32 -2.08 -4.18
CA ALA A 186 -7.89 -2.10 -5.57
C ALA A 186 -6.38 -2.25 -5.68
N LEU A 187 -5.61 -1.53 -4.85
CA LEU A 187 -4.16 -1.64 -4.77
C LEU A 187 -3.70 -3.07 -4.44
N ILE A 188 -4.24 -3.68 -3.38
CA ILE A 188 -3.80 -5.00 -2.90
C ILE A 188 -4.29 -6.12 -3.82
N GLN A 189 -5.57 -6.13 -4.20
CA GLN A 189 -6.17 -7.25 -4.96
C GLN A 189 -5.71 -7.31 -6.42
N SER A 190 -5.17 -6.22 -6.94
CA SER A 190 -4.70 -6.15 -8.33
C SER A 190 -3.17 -6.25 -8.45
N ALA A 191 -2.48 -6.41 -7.31
CA ALA A 191 -1.04 -6.61 -7.28
C ALA A 191 -0.66 -7.84 -8.11
N ASP A 192 0.52 -7.76 -8.71
CA ASP A 192 1.06 -8.79 -9.57
C ASP A 192 1.75 -9.86 -8.70
N ASP A 193 1.04 -10.97 -8.49
CA ASP A 193 1.47 -12.06 -7.63
C ASP A 193 2.82 -12.64 -8.09
N LEU A 194 3.75 -12.78 -7.14
CA LEU A 194 5.08 -13.36 -7.35
C LEU A 194 5.12 -14.87 -7.09
N GLY A 195 4.01 -15.50 -6.67
CA GLY A 195 3.96 -16.90 -6.26
C GLY A 195 4.71 -17.17 -4.96
N LEU A 196 4.87 -16.15 -4.12
CA LEU A 196 5.59 -16.22 -2.84
C LEU A 196 4.60 -16.24 -1.67
N ALA A 197 5.06 -16.70 -0.50
CA ALA A 197 4.26 -16.64 0.71
C ALA A 197 3.84 -15.20 1.03
N ALA A 198 2.63 -15.02 1.56
CA ALA A 198 2.08 -13.71 1.92
C ALA A 198 3.00 -12.95 2.91
N ASP A 199 3.65 -13.67 3.82
CA ASP A 199 4.62 -13.10 4.76
C ASP A 199 5.90 -12.56 4.09
N VAL A 200 6.15 -12.89 2.83
CA VAL A 200 7.33 -12.45 2.07
C VAL A 200 7.00 -11.30 1.13
N ALA A 201 5.91 -11.41 0.37
CA ALA A 201 5.59 -10.47 -0.71
C ALA A 201 4.19 -9.83 -0.60
N GLY A 202 3.41 -10.18 0.42
CA GLY A 202 2.00 -9.80 0.50
C GLY A 202 1.22 -10.32 -0.69
N ALA A 203 0.42 -9.46 -1.31
CA ALA A 203 -0.29 -9.75 -2.54
C ALA A 203 0.59 -9.66 -3.82
N GLY A 204 1.86 -9.30 -3.70
CA GLY A 204 2.79 -9.17 -4.82
C GLY A 204 3.13 -7.72 -5.18
N VAL A 205 3.60 -7.52 -6.42
CA VAL A 205 4.12 -6.21 -6.87
C VAL A 205 2.99 -5.26 -7.18
N VAL A 206 3.04 -4.03 -6.65
CA VAL A 206 2.06 -3.00 -6.99
C VAL A 206 1.97 -2.76 -8.50
N ASP A 207 0.75 -2.75 -9.05
CA ASP A 207 0.47 -2.44 -10.46
C ASP A 207 -0.60 -1.35 -10.55
N ALA A 208 -0.18 -0.12 -10.86
CA ALA A 208 -1.07 1.03 -10.91
C ALA A 208 -2.17 0.91 -11.98
N ALA A 209 -1.86 0.28 -13.12
CA ALA A 209 -2.79 0.15 -14.23
C ALA A 209 -3.87 -0.90 -13.92
N LYS A 210 -3.48 -2.05 -13.36
CA LYS A 210 -4.44 -3.06 -12.88
C LYS A 210 -5.29 -2.50 -11.72
N ALA A 211 -4.69 -1.75 -10.80
CA ALA A 211 -5.43 -1.12 -9.70
C ALA A 211 -6.46 -0.11 -10.19
N LEU A 212 -6.11 0.72 -11.17
CA LEU A 212 -7.05 1.67 -11.78
C LEU A 212 -8.23 0.95 -12.47
N LYS A 213 -7.94 -0.14 -13.20
CA LYS A 213 -8.98 -0.98 -13.82
C LYS A 213 -9.88 -1.63 -12.77
N ALA A 214 -9.32 -2.18 -11.70
CA ALA A 214 -10.06 -2.80 -10.61
C ALA A 214 -10.96 -1.79 -9.87
N LEU A 215 -10.50 -0.54 -9.73
CA LEU A 215 -11.27 0.54 -9.16
C LEU A 215 -12.48 0.93 -10.05
N ALA A 216 -12.29 0.90 -11.38
CA ALA A 216 -13.34 1.24 -12.35
C ALA A 216 -14.35 0.11 -12.62
N SER A 217 -13.94 -1.16 -12.53
CA SER A 217 -14.75 -2.32 -12.92
C SER A 217 -15.93 -2.60 -11.99
N ARG A 218 -15.99 -2.04 -10.77
CA ARG A 218 -17.18 -2.15 -9.90
C ARG A 218 -18.34 -1.25 -10.33
N ARG A 219 -18.41 -0.83 -11.60
CA ARG A 219 -19.62 -0.27 -12.25
C ARG A 219 -20.71 -1.36 -12.25
N SER A 220 -21.58 -1.32 -11.22
CA SER A 220 -22.84 -2.06 -11.04
C SER A 220 -22.76 -3.53 -10.57
N PRO A 221 -23.61 -3.96 -9.62
CA PRO A 221 -24.58 -4.98 -9.91
C PRO A 221 -25.75 -4.31 -10.64
N ALA A 222 -25.94 -4.62 -11.93
CA ALA A 222 -27.23 -4.36 -12.54
C ALA A 222 -28.25 -5.18 -11.72
N VAL A 223 -29.20 -4.51 -11.07
CA VAL A 223 -30.40 -5.18 -10.58
C VAL A 223 -31.01 -5.85 -11.82
N PRO A 224 -31.19 -7.18 -11.85
CA PRO A 224 -31.96 -7.78 -12.93
C PRO A 224 -33.36 -7.20 -12.77
N THR A 225 -33.77 -6.33 -13.69
CA THR A 225 -35.17 -5.97 -13.86
C THR A 225 -35.87 -7.28 -14.19
N MET A 226 -36.53 -7.88 -13.19
CA MET A 226 -37.47 -8.95 -13.45
C MET A 226 -38.57 -8.37 -14.31
N SER A 227 -38.54 -8.72 -15.59
CA SER A 227 -39.65 -8.48 -16.52
C SER A 227 -40.84 -9.27 -15.99
N SER A 228 -41.79 -8.58 -15.36
CA SER A 228 -43.08 -9.14 -15.00
C SER A 228 -43.90 -9.34 -16.27
N SER A 229 -43.78 -10.50 -16.91
CA SER A 229 -44.80 -10.96 -17.85
C SER A 229 -45.97 -11.53 -17.06
N SER A 230 -47.02 -10.72 -16.87
CA SER A 230 -48.34 -11.21 -16.45
C SER A 230 -48.87 -12.21 -17.48
N PRO A 231 -49.31 -13.43 -17.10
CA PRO A 231 -50.08 -14.27 -18.00
C PRO A 231 -51.50 -13.69 -18.11
N ALA A 232 -51.93 -13.40 -19.34
CA ALA A 232 -53.32 -13.10 -19.64
C ALA A 232 -54.20 -14.31 -19.26
N MET A 233 -55.25 -14.06 -18.47
CA MET A 233 -56.30 -15.05 -18.18
C MET A 233 -56.95 -15.52 -19.49
N ALA A 234 -56.81 -16.81 -19.80
CA ALA A 234 -57.66 -17.47 -20.78
C ALA A 234 -59.06 -17.64 -20.18
N ARG A 235 -60.05 -16.90 -20.72
CA ARG A 235 -61.47 -17.18 -20.49
C ARG A 235 -61.86 -18.34 -21.41
N SER A 236 -61.96 -19.56 -20.86
CA SER A 236 -62.65 -20.65 -21.54
C SER A 236 -64.14 -20.52 -21.28
N GLY A 237 -64.89 -20.21 -22.35
CA GLY A 237 -66.35 -20.28 -22.37
C GLY A 237 -66.81 -21.73 -22.20
N ILE A 238 -67.83 -21.90 -21.36
CA ILE A 238 -68.61 -23.14 -21.27
C ILE A 238 -69.93 -22.83 -21.99
N GLU A 239 -70.16 -23.48 -23.13
CA GLU A 239 -71.48 -23.57 -23.77
C GLU A 239 -72.31 -24.68 -23.12
N PRO A 240 -73.64 -24.52 -23.01
CA PRO A 240 -74.50 -25.50 -22.38
C PRO A 240 -74.94 -26.61 -23.34
N LYS A 241 -74.98 -27.84 -22.83
CA LYS A 241 -75.90 -28.91 -23.24
C LYS A 241 -76.45 -29.58 -22.00
#